data_AF-A0A5S9P1M2-F1
#
_entry.id   AF-A0A5S9P1M2-F1
#
_cell.length_a   1.000
_cell.length_b   1.000
_cell.length_c   1.000
_cell.angle_alpha   90.00
_cell.angle_beta   90.00
_cell.angle_gamma   90.00
#
_symmetry.space_group_name_H-M   'P 1'
#
loop_
_entity.id
_entity.type
_entity.pdbx_description
1 polymer ?
#
loop_
_entity_poly.entity_id
_entity_poly.type
_entity_poly.pdbx_seq_one_letter_code
_entity_poly.pdbx_strand_id
1 'polypeptide(L)' 'MLQIEASNPILVRVEQRNQHFFTVVNAGTHIVQTESFNTREAAWMAKEILQKKYGRR' A
#
# COMPACT_ATOMS: atom_id res chain seq x y z
N MET A 1 -2.86 3.97 16.14
CA MET A 1 -1.59 3.81 15.41
C MET A 1 -1.36 2.31 15.24
N LEU A 2 -1.42 1.76 14.02
CA LEU A 2 -1.22 0.32 13.80
C LEU A 2 0.26 0.07 13.48
N GLN A 3 0.93 -0.70 14.33
CA GLN A 3 2.31 -1.16 14.10
C GLN A 3 2.28 -2.27 13.03
N ILE A 4 2.90 -2.00 11.87
CA ILE A 4 3.13 -3.01 10.85
C ILE A 4 4.39 -3.79 11.26
N GLU A 5 4.23 -5.03 11.70
CA GLU A 5 5.36 -5.93 11.95
C GLU A 5 6.10 -6.21 10.64
N ALA A 6 7.34 -5.74 10.54
CA ALA A 6 8.16 -5.70 9.32
C ALA A 6 8.63 -7.08 8.79
N SER A 7 8.06 -8.17 9.28
CA SER A 7 8.53 -9.54 9.04
C SER A 7 7.99 -10.15 7.75
N ASN A 8 6.83 -9.69 7.28
CA ASN A 8 6.08 -10.30 6.19
C ASN A 8 6.08 -9.43 4.93
N PRO A 9 6.24 -10.02 3.73
CA PRO A 9 6.22 -9.27 2.48
C PRO A 9 4.85 -8.59 2.30
N ILE A 10 4.88 -7.28 2.10
CA ILE A 10 3.67 -6.52 1.79
C ILE A 10 3.43 -6.47 0.28
N LEU A 11 2.18 -6.60 -0.12
CA LEU A 11 1.72 -6.31 -1.47
C LEU A 11 0.99 -4.97 -1.45
N VAL A 12 1.44 -4.02 -2.26
CA VAL A 12 0.78 -2.72 -2.40
C VAL A 12 0.09 -2.65 -3.75
N ARG A 13 -1.22 -2.47 -3.74
CA ARG A 13 -2.06 -2.31 -4.93
C ARG A 13 -2.53 -0.87 -5.04
N VAL A 14 -2.62 -0.35 -6.26
CA VAL A 14 -3.30 0.92 -6.54
C VAL A 14 -4.61 0.57 -7.24
N GLU A 15 -5.69 1.12 -6.71
CA GLU A 15 -7.04 0.85 -7.16
C GLU A 15 -7.75 2.18 -7.45
N GLN A 16 -8.78 2.11 -8.30
CA GLN A 16 -9.62 3.25 -8.64
C GLN A 16 -11.09 2.84 -8.50
N ARG A 17 -11.82 3.60 -7.69
CA ARG A 17 -13.29 3.59 -7.66
C ARG A 17 -13.77 4.98 -8.03
N ASN A 18 -14.24 5.77 -7.06
CA ASN A 18 -14.57 7.18 -7.25
C ASN A 18 -13.35 8.11 -7.09
N GLN A 19 -12.30 7.63 -6.43
CA GLN A 19 -10.99 8.27 -6.25
C GLN A 19 -9.89 7.23 -6.43
N HIS A 20 -8.64 7.67 -6.51
CA HIS A 20 -7.47 6.79 -6.52
C HIS A 20 -7.11 6.42 -5.09
N PHE A 21 -6.78 5.17 -4.81
CA PHE A 21 -6.29 4.78 -3.49
C PHE A 21 -5.25 3.68 -3.60
N PHE A 22 -4.40 3.55 -2.59
CA PHE A 22 -3.60 2.33 -2.43
C PHE A 22 -4.20 1.43 -1.35
N THR A 23 -3.98 0.13 -1.51
CA THR A 23 -4.28 -0.89 -0.51
C THR A 23 -2.99 -1.64 -0.19
N VAL A 24 -2.62 -1.69 1.09
CA VAL A 24 -1.51 -2.53 1.58
C VAL A 24 -2.07 -3.82 2.12
N VAL A 25 -1.58 -4.94 1.58
CA VAL A 25 -1.99 -6.29 1.94
C VAL A 25 -0.79 -7.06 2.49
N ASN A 26 -0.97 -7.78 3.60
CA ASN A 26 0.06 -8.64 4.19
C ASN A 26 -0.02 -10.08 3.63
N ALA A 27 1.00 -10.91 3.85
CA ALA A 27 1.11 -12.33 3.46
C ALA A 27 -0.10 -13.20 3.84
N GLY A 28 -0.94 -12.76 4.78
CA GLY A 28 -2.22 -13.37 5.14
C GLY A 28 -3.46 -12.77 4.44
N THR A 29 -3.30 -12.00 3.36
CA THR A 29 -4.38 -11.29 2.63
C THR A 29 -5.17 -10.23 3.42
N HIS A 30 -4.78 -9.97 4.67
CA HIS A 30 -5.37 -8.90 5.46
C HIS A 30 -4.98 -7.52 4.92
N ILE A 31 -5.97 -6.66 4.75
CA ILE A 31 -5.76 -5.25 4.45
C ILE A 31 -5.22 -4.60 5.72
N VAL A 32 -4.02 -4.03 5.62
CA VAL A 32 -3.32 -3.36 6.72
C VAL A 32 -3.60 -1.86 6.69
N GLN A 33 -3.71 -1.28 5.49
CA GLN A 33 -3.94 0.15 5.31
C GLN A 33 -4.55 0.44 3.95
N THR A 34 -5.43 1.43 3.91
CA THR A 34 -6.00 2.01 2.69
C THR A 34 -5.99 3.53 2.81
N GLU A 35 -5.55 4.22 1.77
CA GLU A 35 -5.50 5.69 1.76
C GLU A 35 -5.84 6.24 0.37
N SER A 36 -6.67 7.28 0.35
CA SER A 36 -7.19 7.91 -0.87
C SER A 36 -6.35 9.11 -1.31
N PHE A 37 -6.23 9.27 -2.61
CA PHE A 37 -5.47 10.30 -3.30
C PHE A 37 -6.32 10.96 -4.39
N ASN A 38 -6.06 12.25 -4.60
CA ASN A 38 -6.74 13.05 -5.63
C ASN A 38 -6.31 12.67 -7.05
N THR A 39 -5.11 12.10 -7.22
CA THR A 39 -4.55 11.73 -8.52
C THR A 39 -3.96 10.32 -8.51
N ARG A 40 -3.92 9.68 -9.69
CA ARG A 40 -3.36 8.34 -9.88
C ARG A 40 -1.86 8.32 -9.59
N GLU A 41 -1.18 9.37 -10.00
CA GLU A 41 0.26 9.56 -9.86
C GLU A 41 0.65 9.61 -8.39
N ALA A 42 -0.14 10.28 -7.54
CA ALA A 42 0.11 10.34 -6.11
C ALA A 42 -0.06 8.96 -5.45
N ALA A 43 -1.11 8.21 -5.80
CA ALA A 43 -1.30 6.85 -5.32
C ALA A 43 -0.16 5.91 -5.77
N TRP A 44 0.35 6.10 -7.00
CA TRP A 44 1.46 5.32 -7.54
C TRP A 44 2.79 5.64 -6.86
N MET A 45 3.10 6.92 -6.63
CA MET A 45 4.29 7.32 -5.88
C MET A 45 4.29 6.74 -4.46
N ALA A 46 3.13 6.77 -3.79
CA ALA A 46 2.97 6.14 -2.48
C ALA A 46 3.24 4.63 -2.53
N LYS A 47 2.71 3.92 -3.54
CA LYS A 47 3.01 2.51 -3.77
C LYS A 47 4.51 2.25 -3.90
N GLU A 48 5.22 3.01 -4.72
CA GLU A 48 6.66 2.81 -4.93
C GLU A 48 7.48 3.03 -3.66
N ILE A 49 7.15 4.07 -2.88
CA ILE A 49 7.81 4.35 -1.60
C ILE A 49 7.59 3.20 -0.62
N LEU A 50 6.35 2.72 -0.49
CA LEU A 50 6.00 1.63 0.40
C LEU A 50 6.67 0.31 -0.04
N GLN A 51 6.70 0.01 -1.33
CA GLN A 51 7.40 -1.15 -1.86
C GLN A 51 8.91 -1.07 -1.62
N LYS A 52 9.55 0.10 -1.75
CA LYS A 52 10.98 0.25 -1.41
C LYS A 52 11.26 0.05 0.08
N LYS A 53 10.35 0.53 0.94
CA LYS A 53 10.52 0.49 2.39
C LYS A 53 10.26 -0.90 2.99
N TYR A 54 9.33 -1.66 2.42
CA TYR A 54 8.81 -2.90 3.01
C TYR A 54 8.80 -4.09 2.05
N GLY A 55 8.92 -3.87 0.75
CA GLY A 55 9.18 -4.93 -0.22
C GLY A 55 10.64 -5.33 -0.14
N ARG A 56 10.91 -6.51 0.42
CA ARG A 56 12.27 -7.08 0.47
C ARG A 56 12.90 -7.10 -0.93
N ARG A 57 14.21 -6.81 -0.99
CA ARG A 57 15.09 -7.15 -2.12
C ARG A 57 15.07 -8.66 -2.39
#